data_AF-A0A7Y9GMJ9-F1
#
_entry.id   AF-A0A7Y9GMJ9-F1
#
_cell.length_a   1.000
_cell.length_b   1.000
_cell.length_c   1.000
_cell.angle_alpha   90.00
_cell.angle_beta   90.00
_cell.angle_gamma   90.00
#
_symmetry.space_group_name_H-M   'P 1'
#
loop_
_entity.id
_entity.type
_entity.pdbx_description
1 polymer ?
#
loop_
_entity_poly.entity_id
_entity_poly.type
_entity_poly.pdbx_seq_one_letter_code
_entity_poly.pdbx_strand_id
1 'polypeptide(L)'
;MTVFAQHHPSPVGRSSRQAAADAFFARPATPELLSRVLAEAGTPAVLLEAWQRDCDRARAASAAVTEALAARLGADARARTAERAAAEAEVRERKEAYRQRERERKARWIAANPEKMQKQRRRWREGHRDQVRASGRAYYHRNRDELLAATKRRNQDDPATRAAQQRRYYEKNQEHLTQRQREYRADPEVKERYNAYNKEWRRRERARIAAGLPPRRLHRVTATERRANHDAAEAFFTRPRTPAQRNRTRQEEEPTPLELIAAWERDSARAREAFAYPQRRAELAQRRAREQARQEAHLSAIQAAREAEASRMDEIARAINARLRLPARRRDPHHNDPAAPHTPGVSPRSRGGPSL
;
A
#
# COMPACT_ATOMS: atom_id res chain seq x y z
N MET A 1 31.64 -19.58 -12.44
CA MET A 1 32.62 -20.34 -13.24
C MET A 1 31.84 -21.14 -14.26
N THR A 2 31.56 -20.53 -15.41
CA THR A 2 30.78 -21.14 -16.49
C THR A 2 31.51 -20.80 -17.77
N VAL A 3 32.19 -21.80 -18.32
CA VAL A 3 33.14 -21.67 -19.43
C VAL A 3 32.36 -21.55 -20.73
N PHE A 4 32.42 -20.38 -21.38
CA PHE A 4 31.92 -20.16 -22.74
C PHE A 4 32.86 -20.87 -23.73
N ALA A 5 32.42 -21.98 -24.31
CA ALA A 5 33.14 -22.66 -25.39
C ALA A 5 32.84 -21.95 -26.72
N GLN A 6 33.81 -21.17 -27.21
CA GLN A 6 33.82 -20.60 -28.56
C GLN A 6 34.04 -21.73 -29.58
N HIS A 7 33.05 -21.99 -30.43
CA HIS A 7 33.21 -22.87 -31.60
C HIS A 7 33.71 -22.04 -32.78
N HIS A 8 34.96 -22.29 -33.19
CA HIS A 8 35.50 -21.81 -34.46
C HIS A 8 34.97 -22.68 -35.62
N PRO A 9 34.46 -22.10 -36.72
CA PRO A 9 34.19 -22.87 -37.92
C PRO A 9 35.51 -23.18 -38.67
N SER A 10 35.78 -24.47 -38.88
CA SER A 10 36.87 -24.97 -39.71
C SER A 10 36.77 -24.47 -41.16
N PRO A 11 37.89 -24.15 -41.84
CA PRO A 11 37.90 -23.82 -43.25
C PRO A 11 37.64 -25.09 -44.07
N VAL A 12 36.49 -25.13 -44.75
CA VAL A 12 36.13 -26.20 -45.70
C VAL A 12 37.08 -26.12 -46.89
N GLY A 13 37.80 -27.21 -47.13
CA GLY A 13 38.76 -27.35 -48.23
C GLY A 13 38.10 -27.14 -49.59
N ARG A 14 38.72 -26.29 -50.42
CA ARG A 14 38.41 -26.18 -51.85
C ARG A 14 38.67 -27.53 -52.51
N SER A 15 37.62 -28.18 -53.00
CA SER A 15 37.74 -29.45 -53.72
C SER A 15 38.55 -29.26 -55.00
N SER A 16 39.36 -30.26 -55.33
CA SER A 16 40.24 -30.36 -56.50
C SER A 16 39.55 -30.19 -57.86
N ARG A 17 38.22 -30.07 -57.91
CA ARG A 17 37.45 -29.80 -59.14
C ARG A 17 37.41 -28.33 -59.53
N GLN A 18 37.65 -27.39 -58.61
CA GLN A 18 37.67 -25.95 -58.96
C GLN A 18 38.95 -25.56 -59.72
N ALA A 19 40.08 -26.26 -59.48
CA ALA A 19 41.35 -25.96 -60.13
C ALA A 19 41.42 -26.40 -61.62
N ALA A 20 40.53 -27.29 -62.05
CA ALA A 20 40.50 -27.75 -63.45
C ALA A 20 39.63 -26.85 -64.36
N ALA A 21 38.74 -26.03 -63.80
CA ALA A 21 37.89 -25.13 -64.58
C ALA A 21 38.61 -23.82 -64.98
N ASP A 22 39.57 -23.36 -64.18
CA ASP A 22 40.29 -22.10 -64.43
C ASP A 22 41.44 -22.23 -65.45
N ALA A 23 41.82 -23.44 -65.85
CA ALA A 23 42.94 -23.67 -66.76
C ALA A 23 42.58 -23.66 -68.27
N PHE A 24 41.29 -23.63 -68.64
CA PHE A 24 40.87 -23.77 -70.05
C PHE A 24 40.59 -22.43 -70.78
N PHE A 25 40.50 -21.30 -70.06
CA PHE A 25 40.15 -19.99 -70.65
C PHE A 25 41.34 -19.02 -70.83
N ALA A 26 42.58 -19.50 -70.75
CA ALA A 26 43.79 -18.69 -70.96
C ALA A 26 44.51 -19.06 -72.26
N ARG A 27 43.88 -18.81 -73.41
CA ARG A 27 44.58 -18.66 -74.69
C ARG A 27 44.11 -17.36 -75.36
N PRO A 28 44.93 -16.30 -75.40
CA PRO A 28 44.58 -15.11 -76.16
C PRO A 28 44.61 -15.48 -77.65
N ALA A 29 43.46 -15.41 -78.31
CA ALA A 29 43.40 -15.46 -79.75
C ALA A 29 44.20 -14.28 -80.30
N THR A 30 45.22 -14.57 -81.11
CA THR A 30 46.06 -13.59 -81.78
C THR A 30 45.20 -12.71 -82.71
N PRO A 31 45.39 -11.38 -82.72
CA PRO A 31 44.52 -10.44 -83.44
C PRO A 31 44.58 -10.55 -84.98
N GLU A 32 45.47 -11.37 -85.55
CA GLU A 32 45.61 -11.53 -87.01
C GLU A 32 44.59 -12.47 -87.68
N LEU A 33 43.91 -13.36 -86.93
CA LEU A 33 42.91 -14.26 -87.53
C LEU A 33 41.49 -13.67 -87.53
N LEU A 34 41.20 -12.70 -86.66
CA LEU A 34 39.92 -12.01 -86.63
C LEU A 34 39.78 -10.97 -87.76
N SER A 35 40.88 -10.38 -88.23
CA SER A 35 40.85 -9.40 -89.33
C SER A 35 40.61 -10.04 -90.71
N ARG A 36 40.99 -11.31 -90.92
CA ARG A 36 40.76 -12.01 -92.20
C ARG A 36 39.32 -12.51 -92.39
N VAL A 37 38.66 -12.95 -91.32
CA VAL A 37 37.25 -13.41 -91.40
C VAL A 37 36.27 -12.23 -91.45
N LEU A 38 36.64 -11.07 -90.90
CA LEU A 38 35.82 -9.85 -90.93
C LEU A 38 35.81 -9.11 -92.28
N ALA A 39 36.65 -9.50 -93.25
CA ALA A 39 36.72 -8.87 -94.57
C ALA A 39 35.81 -9.53 -95.63
N GLU A 40 35.36 -10.78 -95.43
CA GLU A 40 34.56 -11.54 -96.42
C GLU A 40 33.08 -11.74 -96.02
N ALA A 41 32.70 -11.41 -94.79
CA ALA A 41 31.32 -11.51 -94.33
C ALA A 41 30.68 -10.11 -94.25
N GLY A 42 29.54 -9.93 -94.92
CA GLY A 42 28.76 -8.68 -94.89
C GLY A 42 28.55 -8.12 -93.49
N THR A 43 28.58 -6.79 -93.41
CA THR A 43 28.41 -5.90 -92.24
C THR A 43 28.55 -6.58 -90.85
N PRO A 44 29.65 -6.33 -90.11
CA PRO A 44 29.93 -6.97 -88.81
C PRO A 44 28.83 -6.79 -87.73
N ALA A 45 27.92 -5.84 -87.91
CA ALA A 45 26.75 -5.64 -87.05
C ALA A 45 25.76 -6.82 -87.08
N VAL A 46 25.52 -7.44 -88.25
CA VAL A 46 24.48 -8.48 -88.39
C VAL A 46 24.90 -9.80 -87.71
N LEU A 47 26.18 -10.16 -87.82
CA LEU A 47 26.73 -11.34 -87.15
C LEU A 47 26.83 -11.16 -85.63
N LEU A 48 27.18 -9.96 -85.16
CA LEU A 48 27.19 -9.65 -83.73
C LEU A 48 25.77 -9.73 -83.15
N GLU A 49 24.76 -9.19 -83.83
CA GLU A 49 23.37 -9.32 -83.41
C GLU A 49 22.90 -10.78 -83.37
N ALA A 50 23.27 -11.60 -84.35
CA ALA A 50 22.92 -13.02 -84.38
C ALA A 50 23.55 -13.79 -83.20
N TRP A 51 24.84 -13.56 -82.95
CA TRP A 51 25.56 -14.16 -81.82
C TRP A 51 25.00 -13.71 -80.46
N GLN A 52 24.63 -12.44 -80.34
CA GLN A 52 24.07 -11.88 -79.11
C GLN A 52 22.67 -12.45 -78.84
N ARG A 53 21.84 -12.63 -79.88
CA ARG A 53 20.56 -13.36 -79.78
C ARG A 53 20.75 -14.82 -79.36
N ASP A 54 21.78 -15.50 -79.85
CA ASP A 54 22.08 -16.88 -79.43
C ASP A 54 22.54 -16.97 -77.98
N CYS A 55 23.36 -16.03 -77.54
CA CYS A 55 23.79 -15.91 -76.15
C CYS A 55 22.60 -15.60 -75.24
N ASP A 56 21.68 -14.73 -75.64
CA ASP A 56 20.47 -14.42 -74.88
C ASP A 56 19.49 -15.60 -74.87
N ARG A 57 19.37 -16.36 -75.96
CA ARG A 57 18.63 -17.63 -75.99
C ARG A 57 19.22 -18.67 -75.04
N ALA A 58 20.54 -18.82 -75.02
CA ALA A 58 21.23 -19.76 -74.12
C ALA A 58 21.08 -19.36 -72.65
N ARG A 59 21.17 -18.05 -72.35
CA ARG A 59 20.91 -17.52 -71.00
C ARG A 59 19.45 -17.72 -70.58
N ALA A 60 18.49 -17.47 -71.48
CA ALA A 60 17.07 -17.70 -71.20
C ALA A 60 16.77 -19.19 -70.96
N ALA A 61 17.36 -20.09 -71.75
CA ALA A 61 17.23 -21.53 -71.56
C ALA A 61 17.85 -21.99 -70.23
N SER A 62 19.05 -21.48 -69.88
CA SER A 62 19.68 -21.75 -68.59
C SER A 62 18.84 -21.21 -67.43
N ALA A 63 18.29 -20.00 -67.56
CA ALA A 63 17.42 -19.39 -66.55
C ALA A 63 16.15 -20.24 -66.34
N ALA A 64 15.51 -20.69 -67.42
CA ALA A 64 14.34 -21.56 -67.35
C ALA A 64 14.64 -22.90 -66.67
N VAL A 65 15.80 -23.51 -66.94
CA VAL A 65 16.23 -24.75 -66.25
C VAL A 65 16.46 -24.50 -64.76
N THR A 66 17.10 -23.38 -64.39
CA THR A 66 17.33 -23.03 -62.98
C THR A 66 16.03 -22.71 -62.25
N GLU A 67 15.09 -22.04 -62.91
CA GLU A 67 13.77 -21.73 -62.36
C GLU A 67 12.94 -23.00 -62.15
N ALA A 68 12.95 -23.92 -63.12
CA ALA A 68 12.29 -25.22 -62.98
C ALA A 68 12.88 -26.06 -61.84
N LEU A 69 14.21 -26.03 -61.69
CA LEU A 69 14.89 -26.70 -60.57
C LEU A 69 14.53 -26.05 -59.22
N ALA A 70 14.52 -24.72 -59.15
CA ALA A 70 14.14 -23.98 -57.94
C ALA A 70 12.67 -24.24 -57.57
N ALA A 71 11.76 -24.32 -58.55
CA ALA A 71 10.36 -24.64 -58.32
C ALA A 71 10.20 -26.06 -57.75
N ARG A 72 10.94 -27.03 -58.29
CA ARG A 72 10.93 -28.42 -57.80
C ARG A 72 11.49 -28.53 -56.40
N LEU A 73 12.64 -27.90 -56.11
CA LEU A 73 13.22 -27.88 -54.77
C LEU A 73 12.30 -27.15 -53.76
N GLY A 74 11.63 -26.09 -54.20
CA GLY A 74 10.62 -25.39 -53.41
C GLY A 74 9.39 -26.25 -53.11
N ALA A 75 8.92 -27.04 -54.07
CA ALA A 75 7.83 -28.00 -53.89
C ALA A 75 8.22 -29.12 -52.91
N ASP A 76 9.42 -29.69 -53.05
CA ASP A 76 9.95 -30.73 -52.16
C ASP A 76 10.13 -30.22 -50.72
N ALA A 77 10.59 -28.97 -50.55
CA ALA A 77 10.71 -28.34 -49.24
C ALA A 77 9.33 -28.15 -48.58
N ARG A 78 8.32 -27.69 -49.33
CA ARG A 78 6.95 -27.55 -48.84
C ARG A 78 6.34 -28.90 -48.45
N ALA A 79 6.55 -29.94 -49.25
CA ALA A 79 6.11 -31.30 -48.94
C ALA A 79 6.70 -31.79 -47.62
N ARG A 80 8.01 -31.65 -47.41
CA ARG A 80 8.67 -32.02 -46.14
C ARG A 80 8.15 -31.23 -44.94
N THR A 81 7.84 -29.95 -45.10
CA THR A 81 7.26 -29.16 -44.01
C THR A 81 5.83 -29.59 -43.69
N ALA A 82 5.04 -29.95 -44.70
CA ALA A 82 3.68 -30.45 -44.52
C ALA A 82 3.68 -31.82 -43.81
N GLU A 83 4.59 -32.72 -44.18
CA GLU A 83 4.78 -34.02 -43.51
C GLU A 83 5.16 -33.86 -42.04
N ARG A 84 6.09 -32.94 -41.71
CA ARG A 84 6.45 -32.64 -40.33
C ARG A 84 5.27 -32.10 -39.54
N ALA A 85 4.50 -31.18 -40.12
CA ALA A 85 3.31 -30.62 -39.47
C ALA A 85 2.23 -31.70 -39.23
N ALA A 86 2.05 -32.63 -40.17
CA ALA A 86 1.13 -33.76 -40.01
C ALA A 86 1.58 -34.71 -38.90
N ALA A 87 2.87 -35.06 -38.85
CA ALA A 87 3.42 -35.89 -37.77
C ALA A 87 3.29 -35.24 -36.39
N GLU A 88 3.49 -33.92 -36.29
CA GLU A 88 3.29 -33.17 -35.05
C GLU A 88 1.82 -33.08 -34.63
N ALA A 89 0.89 -33.00 -35.59
CA ALA A 89 -0.54 -33.06 -35.31
C ALA A 89 -0.92 -34.44 -34.73
N GLU A 90 -0.47 -35.52 -35.35
CA GLU A 90 -0.71 -36.89 -34.87
C GLU A 90 -0.16 -37.12 -33.45
N VAL A 91 1.06 -36.64 -33.17
CA VAL A 91 1.64 -36.72 -31.82
C VAL A 91 0.82 -35.93 -30.80
N ARG A 92 0.29 -34.76 -31.16
CA ARG A 92 -0.58 -33.96 -30.28
C ARG A 92 -1.89 -34.69 -30.00
N GLU A 93 -2.55 -35.21 -31.04
CA GLU A 93 -3.79 -35.97 -30.90
C GLU A 93 -3.59 -37.20 -30.03
N ARG A 94 -2.50 -37.94 -30.22
CA ARG A 94 -2.15 -39.10 -29.38
C ARG A 94 -1.96 -38.71 -27.91
N LYS A 95 -1.30 -37.57 -27.64
CA LYS A 95 -1.12 -37.04 -26.28
C LYS A 95 -2.44 -36.60 -25.66
N GLU A 96 -3.33 -35.98 -26.43
CA GLU A 96 -4.64 -35.57 -25.96
C GLU A 96 -5.55 -36.77 -25.69
N ALA A 97 -5.57 -37.77 -26.57
CA ALA A 97 -6.27 -39.02 -26.37
C ALA A 97 -5.77 -39.75 -25.11
N TYR A 98 -4.46 -39.75 -24.86
CA TYR A 98 -3.90 -40.29 -23.62
C TYR A 98 -4.38 -39.51 -22.39
N ARG A 99 -4.32 -38.17 -22.41
CA ARG A 99 -4.83 -37.30 -21.33
C ARG A 99 -6.33 -37.52 -21.09
N GLN A 100 -7.10 -37.74 -22.14
CA GLN A 100 -8.53 -38.01 -22.05
C GLN A 100 -8.79 -39.36 -21.37
N ARG A 101 -8.12 -40.44 -21.80
CA ARG A 101 -8.21 -41.75 -21.14
C ARG A 101 -7.81 -41.70 -19.66
N GLU A 102 -6.77 -40.93 -19.33
CA GLU A 102 -6.36 -40.64 -17.96
C GLU A 102 -7.47 -39.94 -17.14
N ARG A 103 -8.08 -38.89 -17.70
CA ARG A 103 -9.19 -38.16 -17.07
C ARG A 103 -10.39 -39.06 -16.85
N GLU A 104 -10.75 -39.88 -17.84
CA GLU A 104 -11.85 -40.84 -17.75
C GLU A 104 -11.56 -41.92 -16.70
N ARG A 105 -10.36 -42.49 -16.69
CA ARG A 105 -9.92 -43.46 -15.67
C ARG A 105 -10.02 -42.87 -14.27
N LYS A 106 -9.54 -41.63 -14.08
CA LYS A 106 -9.60 -40.92 -12.79
C LYS A 106 -11.05 -40.60 -12.41
N ALA A 107 -11.88 -40.16 -13.35
CA ALA A 107 -13.29 -39.89 -13.12
C ALA A 107 -14.05 -41.17 -12.70
N ARG A 108 -13.82 -42.28 -13.39
CA ARG A 108 -14.37 -43.60 -13.03
C ARG A 108 -13.91 -44.04 -11.64
N TRP A 109 -12.63 -43.85 -11.31
CA TRP A 109 -12.13 -44.18 -9.98
C TRP A 109 -12.75 -43.31 -8.87
N ILE A 110 -12.91 -42.00 -9.11
CA ILE A 110 -13.58 -41.06 -8.19
C ILE A 110 -15.05 -41.46 -8.00
N ALA A 111 -15.76 -41.80 -9.08
CA ALA A 111 -17.15 -42.22 -9.04
C ALA A 111 -17.34 -43.56 -8.30
N ALA A 112 -16.40 -44.50 -8.48
CA ALA A 112 -16.41 -45.79 -7.79
C ALA A 112 -15.94 -45.71 -6.32
N ASN A 113 -15.24 -44.64 -5.91
CA ASN A 113 -14.70 -44.48 -4.56
C ASN A 113 -15.07 -43.12 -3.91
N PRO A 114 -16.36 -42.77 -3.81
CA PRO A 114 -16.79 -41.47 -3.29
C PRO A 114 -16.39 -41.26 -1.83
N GLU A 115 -16.50 -42.30 -1.00
CA GLU A 115 -16.19 -42.23 0.43
C GLU A 115 -14.70 -41.98 0.70
N LYS A 116 -13.81 -42.67 -0.04
CA LYS A 116 -12.36 -42.46 0.08
C LYS A 116 -11.98 -41.03 -0.31
N MET A 117 -12.62 -40.48 -1.35
CA MET A 117 -12.42 -39.08 -1.76
C MET A 117 -12.91 -38.10 -0.71
N GLN A 118 -14.07 -38.33 -0.10
CA GLN A 118 -14.56 -37.45 0.96
C GLN A 118 -13.68 -37.51 2.21
N LYS A 119 -13.22 -38.71 2.60
CA LYS A 119 -12.29 -38.89 3.72
C LYS A 119 -10.96 -38.17 3.46
N GLN A 120 -10.41 -38.27 2.26
CA GLN A 120 -9.19 -37.54 1.87
C GLN A 120 -9.41 -36.03 1.87
N ARG A 121 -10.52 -35.54 1.28
CA ARG A 121 -10.88 -34.11 1.29
C ARG A 121 -11.10 -33.58 2.70
N ARG A 122 -11.69 -34.38 3.60
CA ARG A 122 -11.89 -34.01 5.00
C ARG A 122 -10.55 -33.91 5.72
N ARG A 123 -9.69 -34.94 5.61
CA ARG A 123 -8.33 -34.91 6.18
C ARG A 123 -7.51 -33.72 5.69
N TRP A 124 -7.57 -33.42 4.39
CA TRP A 124 -6.88 -32.27 3.82
C TRP A 124 -7.43 -30.95 4.38
N ARG A 125 -8.76 -30.78 4.43
CA ARG A 125 -9.40 -29.58 5.00
C ARG A 125 -9.12 -29.40 6.49
N GLU A 126 -9.02 -30.49 7.25
CA GLU A 126 -8.69 -30.48 8.68
C GLU A 126 -7.22 -30.08 8.89
N GLY A 127 -6.28 -30.68 8.14
CA GLY A 127 -4.86 -30.35 8.20
C GLY A 127 -4.50 -28.96 7.64
N HIS A 128 -5.34 -28.40 6.78
CA HIS A 128 -5.12 -27.09 6.13
C HIS A 128 -6.22 -26.08 6.49
N ARG A 129 -6.82 -26.20 7.68
CA ARG A 129 -7.96 -25.38 8.09
C ARG A 129 -7.66 -23.89 7.99
N ASP A 130 -6.46 -23.48 8.38
CA ASP A 130 -6.07 -22.07 8.36
C ASP A 130 -5.76 -21.57 6.95
N GLN A 131 -5.20 -22.41 6.08
CA GLN A 131 -5.01 -22.08 4.67
C GLN A 131 -6.36 -21.91 3.95
N VAL A 132 -7.32 -22.80 4.19
CA VAL A 132 -8.68 -22.69 3.63
C VAL A 132 -9.37 -21.42 4.14
N ARG A 133 -9.26 -21.13 5.43
CA ARG A 133 -9.80 -19.89 6.02
C ARG A 133 -9.12 -18.64 5.43
N ALA A 134 -7.80 -18.66 5.29
CA ALA A 134 -7.04 -17.55 4.71
C ALA A 134 -7.42 -17.32 3.25
N SER A 135 -7.51 -18.38 2.44
CA SER A 135 -7.98 -18.30 1.06
C SER A 135 -9.42 -17.80 0.97
N GLY A 136 -10.30 -18.26 1.86
CA GLY A 136 -11.68 -17.79 1.93
C GLY A 136 -11.78 -16.31 2.29
N ARG A 137 -10.98 -15.85 3.26
CA ARG A 137 -10.87 -14.42 3.60
C ARG A 137 -10.32 -13.60 2.43
N ALA A 138 -9.24 -14.07 1.80
CA ALA A 138 -8.65 -13.39 0.63
C ALA A 138 -9.65 -13.26 -0.52
N TYR A 139 -10.42 -14.33 -0.78
CA TYR A 139 -11.51 -14.30 -1.77
C TYR A 139 -12.61 -13.31 -1.37
N TYR A 140 -13.06 -13.33 -0.11
CA TYR A 140 -14.08 -12.39 0.38
C TYR A 140 -13.61 -10.94 0.25
N HIS A 141 -12.37 -10.62 0.63
CA HIS A 141 -11.84 -9.25 0.55
C HIS A 141 -11.66 -8.79 -0.89
N ARG A 142 -11.23 -9.67 -1.80
CA ARG A 142 -11.10 -9.35 -3.23
C ARG A 142 -12.45 -9.07 -3.89
N ASN A 143 -13.49 -9.82 -3.52
CA ASN A 143 -14.82 -9.74 -4.13
C ASN A 143 -15.87 -9.14 -3.19
N ARG A 144 -15.44 -8.30 -2.23
CA ARG A 144 -16.31 -7.83 -1.14
C ARG A 144 -17.52 -7.08 -1.67
N ASP A 145 -17.28 -6.15 -2.59
CA ASP A 145 -18.31 -5.26 -3.10
C ASP A 145 -19.32 -6.01 -3.96
N GLU A 146 -18.85 -6.94 -4.80
CA GLU A 146 -19.72 -7.82 -5.59
C GLU A 146 -20.60 -8.72 -4.71
N LEU A 147 -20.02 -9.32 -3.66
CA LEU A 147 -20.76 -10.16 -2.72
C LEU A 147 -21.79 -9.35 -1.93
N LEU A 148 -21.44 -8.14 -1.51
CA LEU A 148 -22.35 -7.24 -0.79
C LEU A 148 -23.46 -6.73 -1.71
N ALA A 149 -23.16 -6.37 -2.96
CA ALA A 149 -24.14 -5.96 -3.96
C ALA A 149 -25.10 -7.09 -4.30
N ALA A 150 -24.60 -8.31 -4.53
CA ALA A 150 -25.43 -9.49 -4.79
C ALA A 150 -26.32 -9.84 -3.59
N THR A 151 -25.79 -9.72 -2.37
CA THR A 151 -26.56 -9.93 -1.14
C THR A 151 -27.62 -8.84 -0.95
N LYS A 152 -27.29 -7.57 -1.23
CA LYS A 152 -28.23 -6.44 -1.19
C LYS A 152 -29.35 -6.65 -2.19
N ARG A 153 -29.02 -6.99 -3.44
CA ARG A 153 -29.99 -7.30 -4.50
C ARG A 153 -30.91 -8.44 -4.11
N ARG A 154 -30.37 -9.59 -3.68
CA ARG A 154 -31.17 -10.73 -3.20
C ARG A 154 -32.14 -10.34 -2.08
N ASN A 155 -31.68 -9.52 -1.14
CA ASN A 155 -32.50 -9.04 -0.03
C ASN A 155 -33.54 -7.99 -0.45
N GLN A 156 -33.35 -7.31 -1.58
CA GLN A 156 -34.28 -6.34 -2.16
C GLN A 156 -35.34 -7.03 -3.01
N ASP A 157 -34.92 -8.00 -3.84
CA ASP A 157 -35.76 -8.72 -4.78
C ASP A 157 -36.78 -9.63 -4.06
N ASP A 158 -36.40 -10.22 -2.92
CA ASP A 158 -37.28 -11.09 -2.13
C ASP A 158 -37.23 -10.77 -0.61
N PRO A 159 -37.95 -9.72 -0.17
CA PRO A 159 -38.05 -9.38 1.24
C PRO A 159 -38.84 -10.42 2.05
N ALA A 160 -39.76 -11.17 1.40
CA ALA A 160 -40.61 -12.15 2.06
C ALA A 160 -39.83 -13.37 2.53
N THR A 161 -38.97 -13.93 1.66
CA THR A 161 -38.10 -15.06 2.03
C THR A 161 -37.14 -14.68 3.14
N ARG A 162 -36.58 -13.47 3.12
CA ARG A 162 -35.74 -12.97 4.22
C ARG A 162 -36.51 -12.89 5.53
N ALA A 163 -37.72 -12.34 5.53
CA ALA A 163 -38.55 -12.26 6.72
C ALA A 163 -38.91 -13.66 7.26
N ALA A 164 -39.23 -14.61 6.37
CA ALA A 164 -39.51 -15.99 6.75
C ALA A 164 -38.29 -16.70 7.37
N GLN A 165 -37.10 -16.52 6.79
CA GLN A 165 -35.84 -17.04 7.36
C GLN A 165 -35.56 -16.44 8.73
N GLN A 166 -35.77 -15.13 8.89
CA GLN A 166 -35.63 -14.47 10.19
C GLN A 166 -36.61 -15.04 11.22
N ARG A 167 -37.89 -15.21 10.88
CA ARG A 167 -38.88 -15.83 11.76
C ARG A 167 -38.44 -17.23 12.21
N ARG A 168 -38.07 -18.10 11.27
CA ARG A 168 -37.56 -19.45 11.56
C ARG A 168 -36.33 -19.43 12.48
N TYR A 169 -35.44 -18.47 12.30
CA TYR A 169 -34.28 -18.30 13.16
C TYR A 169 -34.68 -17.88 14.58
N TYR A 170 -35.59 -16.92 14.73
CA TYR A 170 -36.10 -16.49 16.03
C TYR A 170 -36.85 -17.61 16.76
N GLU A 171 -37.71 -18.34 16.06
CA GLU A 171 -38.46 -19.49 16.60
C GLU A 171 -37.52 -20.57 17.13
N LYS A 172 -36.49 -20.95 16.35
CA LYS A 172 -35.52 -21.99 16.76
C LYS A 172 -34.57 -21.55 17.87
N ASN A 173 -34.28 -20.26 17.99
CA ASN A 173 -33.26 -19.73 18.89
C ASN A 173 -33.83 -18.82 19.99
N GLN A 174 -35.14 -18.91 20.25
CA GLN A 174 -35.81 -17.99 21.16
C GLN A 174 -35.17 -17.98 22.55
N GLU A 175 -34.91 -19.16 23.12
CA GLU A 175 -34.28 -19.32 24.44
C GLU A 175 -32.85 -18.79 24.47
N HIS A 176 -32.05 -19.09 23.44
CA HIS A 176 -30.68 -18.59 23.35
C HIS A 176 -30.66 -17.05 23.22
N LEU A 177 -31.59 -16.46 22.47
CA LEU A 177 -31.70 -15.01 22.32
C LEU A 177 -32.16 -14.32 23.60
N THR A 178 -33.11 -14.91 24.35
CA THR A 178 -33.56 -14.37 25.63
C THR A 178 -32.48 -14.47 26.69
N GLN A 179 -31.76 -15.60 26.76
CA GLN A 179 -30.64 -15.77 27.67
C GLN A 179 -29.51 -14.77 27.38
N ARG A 180 -29.11 -14.63 26.12
CA ARG A 180 -28.12 -13.63 25.70
C ARG A 180 -28.58 -12.21 26.03
N GLN A 181 -29.88 -11.91 25.90
CA GLN A 181 -30.42 -10.60 26.26
C GLN A 181 -30.41 -10.36 27.77
N ARG A 182 -30.63 -11.40 28.59
CA ARG A 182 -30.50 -11.34 30.05
C ARG A 182 -29.05 -11.05 30.44
N GLU A 183 -28.09 -11.80 29.91
CA GLU A 183 -26.66 -11.60 30.14
C GLU A 183 -26.21 -10.18 29.73
N TYR A 184 -26.57 -9.75 28.54
CA TYR A 184 -26.25 -8.40 28.05
C TYR A 184 -26.83 -7.28 28.93
N ARG A 185 -28.01 -7.48 29.53
CA ARG A 185 -28.64 -6.50 30.44
C ARG A 185 -28.12 -6.60 31.88
N ALA A 186 -27.66 -7.77 32.30
CA ALA A 186 -27.06 -8.00 33.60
C ALA A 186 -25.65 -7.41 33.70
N ASP A 187 -24.95 -7.31 32.56
CA ASP A 187 -23.63 -6.69 32.47
C ASP A 187 -23.69 -5.21 32.94
N PRO A 188 -22.99 -4.85 34.04
CA PRO A 188 -22.98 -3.50 34.57
C PRO A 188 -22.34 -2.50 33.61
N GLU A 189 -21.31 -2.87 32.84
CA GLU A 189 -20.61 -1.96 31.92
C GLU A 189 -21.52 -1.56 30.75
N VAL A 190 -22.29 -2.52 30.21
CA VAL A 190 -23.31 -2.24 29.19
C VAL A 190 -24.37 -1.30 29.74
N LYS A 191 -24.86 -1.55 30.96
CA LYS A 191 -25.87 -0.73 31.62
C LYS A 191 -25.37 0.69 31.85
N GLU A 192 -24.13 0.86 32.31
CA GLU A 192 -23.50 2.16 32.51
C GLU A 192 -23.33 2.93 31.20
N ARG A 193 -22.83 2.29 30.14
CA ARG A 193 -22.73 2.91 28.81
C ARG A 193 -24.08 3.36 28.28
N TYR A 194 -25.11 2.53 28.43
CA TYR A 194 -26.48 2.88 28.04
C TYR A 194 -27.01 4.08 28.84
N ASN A 195 -26.78 4.10 30.16
CA ASN A 195 -27.20 5.21 31.03
C ASN A 195 -26.43 6.51 30.71
N ALA A 196 -25.13 6.43 30.46
CA ALA A 196 -24.29 7.56 30.05
C ALA A 196 -24.79 8.14 28.72
N TYR A 197 -25.00 7.29 27.71
CA TYR A 197 -25.58 7.68 26.43
C TYR A 197 -26.93 8.37 26.60
N ASN A 198 -27.83 7.81 27.42
CA ASN A 198 -29.13 8.42 27.69
C ASN A 198 -29.03 9.76 28.43
N LYS A 199 -28.10 9.88 29.40
CA LYS A 199 -27.84 11.13 30.12
C LYS A 199 -27.35 12.21 29.15
N GLU A 200 -26.42 11.89 28.26
CA GLU A 200 -25.94 12.79 27.22
C GLU A 200 -27.01 13.15 26.19
N TRP A 201 -27.83 12.18 25.79
CA TRP A 201 -28.96 12.43 24.91
C TRP A 201 -29.95 13.40 25.55
N ARG A 202 -30.35 13.18 26.80
CA ARG A 202 -31.22 14.10 27.55
C ARG A 202 -30.59 15.48 27.72
N ARG A 203 -29.28 15.55 27.99
CA ARG A 203 -28.53 16.83 28.08
C ARG A 203 -28.60 17.60 26.77
N ARG A 204 -28.33 16.94 25.65
CA ARG A 204 -28.42 17.54 24.30
C ARG A 204 -29.84 17.98 23.98
N GLU A 205 -30.82 17.17 24.33
CA GLU A 205 -32.24 17.47 24.06
C GLU A 205 -32.73 18.66 24.88
N ARG A 206 -32.34 18.75 26.16
CA ARG A 206 -32.60 19.94 27.00
C ARG A 206 -31.94 21.20 26.43
N ALA A 207 -30.68 21.10 26.00
CA ALA A 207 -29.99 22.23 25.38
C ALA A 207 -30.65 22.67 24.07
N ARG A 208 -31.13 21.71 23.25
CA ARG A 208 -31.90 21.97 22.02
C ARG A 208 -33.18 22.75 22.33
N ILE A 209 -33.95 22.30 23.33
CA ILE A 209 -35.19 22.95 23.75
C ILE A 209 -34.89 24.35 24.32
N ALA A 210 -33.86 24.49 25.16
CA ALA A 210 -33.45 25.78 25.71
C ALA A 210 -33.01 26.78 24.63
N ALA A 211 -32.43 26.30 23.53
CA ALA A 211 -32.09 27.10 22.36
C ALA A 211 -33.29 27.41 21.43
N GLY A 212 -34.51 26.99 21.79
CA GLY A 212 -35.72 27.21 20.98
C GLY A 212 -35.76 26.42 19.67
N LEU A 213 -34.86 25.44 19.49
CA LEU A 213 -34.79 24.66 18.25
C LEU A 213 -35.99 23.68 18.16
N PRO A 214 -36.55 23.45 16.97
CA PRO A 214 -37.65 22.50 16.77
C PRO A 214 -37.21 21.04 17.04
N PRO A 215 -38.13 20.12 17.38
CA PRO A 215 -37.82 18.71 17.63
C PRO A 215 -37.06 18.11 16.45
N ARG A 216 -36.07 17.25 16.75
CA ARG A 216 -35.23 16.62 15.69
C ARG A 216 -36.04 15.90 14.62
N ARG A 217 -37.27 15.48 14.94
CA ARG A 217 -38.20 14.85 14.00
C ARG A 217 -39.61 15.34 14.31
N LEU A 218 -40.14 16.18 13.42
CA LEU A 218 -41.54 16.61 13.45
C LEU A 218 -42.47 15.48 12.99
N HIS A 219 -42.04 14.69 11.99
CA HIS A 219 -42.79 13.56 11.46
C HIS A 219 -41.94 12.29 11.39
N ARG A 220 -42.59 11.16 11.61
CA ARG A 220 -41.97 9.84 11.42
C ARG A 220 -42.01 9.48 9.94
N VAL A 221 -40.87 9.63 9.27
CA VAL A 221 -40.72 9.17 7.88
C VAL A 221 -40.51 7.65 7.86
N THR A 222 -41.29 6.93 7.06
CA THR A 222 -41.15 5.48 6.93
C THR A 222 -39.85 5.10 6.22
N ALA A 223 -39.44 3.83 6.28
CA ALA A 223 -38.24 3.39 5.56
C ALA A 223 -38.40 3.50 4.04
N THR A 224 -39.61 3.30 3.53
CA THR A 224 -39.96 3.43 2.11
C THR A 224 -39.91 4.88 1.66
N GLU A 225 -40.55 5.79 2.40
CA GLU A 225 -40.47 7.22 2.13
C GLU A 225 -39.05 7.76 2.18
N ARG A 226 -38.21 7.31 3.13
CA ARG A 226 -36.80 7.73 3.16
C ARG A 226 -36.04 7.30 1.91
N ARG A 227 -36.34 6.13 1.33
CA ARG A 227 -35.74 5.69 0.07
C ARG A 227 -36.26 6.53 -1.07
N ALA A 228 -37.57 6.70 -1.18
CA ALA A 228 -38.17 7.56 -2.22
C ALA A 228 -37.62 8.99 -2.18
N ASN A 229 -37.47 9.58 -0.99
CA ASN A 229 -36.87 10.90 -0.83
C ASN A 229 -35.39 10.92 -1.21
N HIS A 230 -34.65 9.84 -0.92
CA HIS A 230 -33.25 9.71 -1.32
C HIS A 230 -33.12 9.60 -2.84
N ASP A 231 -33.92 8.73 -3.47
CA ASP A 231 -33.92 8.51 -4.92
C ASP A 231 -34.36 9.80 -5.64
N ALA A 232 -35.38 10.50 -5.12
CA ALA A 232 -35.82 11.79 -5.63
C ALA A 232 -34.74 12.88 -5.47
N ALA A 233 -34.04 12.90 -4.33
CA ALA A 233 -32.92 13.81 -4.13
C ALA A 233 -31.77 13.49 -5.09
N GLU A 234 -31.39 12.23 -5.23
CA GLU A 234 -30.34 11.79 -6.15
C GLU A 234 -30.70 12.18 -7.59
N ALA A 235 -31.93 11.93 -8.05
CA ALA A 235 -32.41 12.38 -9.35
C ALA A 235 -32.38 13.92 -9.50
N PHE A 236 -32.75 14.66 -8.46
CA PHE A 236 -32.73 16.12 -8.47
C PHE A 236 -31.32 16.73 -8.50
N PHE A 237 -30.34 16.09 -7.86
CA PHE A 237 -28.96 16.57 -7.79
C PHE A 237 -28.09 16.08 -8.96
N THR A 238 -28.41 14.92 -9.53
CA THR A 238 -27.67 14.36 -10.68
C THR A 238 -28.17 14.87 -12.04
N ARG A 239 -29.39 15.46 -12.10
CA ARG A 239 -29.91 16.02 -13.36
C ARG A 239 -29.03 17.16 -13.90
N PRO A 240 -28.65 17.15 -15.19
CA PRO A 240 -27.96 18.28 -15.81
C PRO A 240 -28.89 19.48 -15.91
N ARG A 241 -28.44 20.66 -15.44
CA ARG A 241 -29.22 21.92 -15.54
C ARG A 241 -28.68 22.79 -16.68
N THR A 242 -29.58 23.30 -17.51
CA THR A 242 -29.20 24.24 -18.59
C THR A 242 -28.80 25.60 -18.00
N PRO A 243 -28.00 26.41 -18.71
CA PRO A 243 -27.70 27.79 -18.30
C PRO A 243 -28.96 28.64 -18.06
N ALA A 244 -29.98 28.49 -18.92
CA ALA A 244 -31.26 29.19 -18.76
C ALA A 244 -32.00 28.81 -17.47
N GLN A 245 -32.01 27.54 -17.10
CA GLN A 245 -32.60 27.08 -15.83
C GLN A 245 -31.86 27.64 -14.62
N ARG A 246 -30.52 27.71 -14.67
CA ARG A 246 -29.72 28.32 -13.60
C ARG A 246 -29.98 29.82 -13.47
N ASN A 247 -30.12 30.52 -14.59
CA ASN A 247 -30.42 31.95 -14.59
C ASN A 247 -31.84 32.23 -14.07
N ARG A 248 -32.81 31.38 -14.43
CA ARG A 248 -34.17 31.46 -13.89
C ARG A 248 -34.17 31.30 -12.37
N THR A 249 -33.51 30.27 -11.83
CA THR A 249 -33.41 30.09 -10.37
C THR A 249 -32.76 31.30 -9.68
N ARG A 250 -31.73 31.91 -10.30
CA ARG A 250 -31.11 33.15 -9.79
C ARG A 250 -32.01 34.39 -9.85
N GLN A 251 -32.98 34.41 -10.76
CA GLN A 251 -33.93 35.52 -10.92
C GLN A 251 -35.15 35.36 -10.02
N GLU A 252 -35.58 34.11 -9.78
CA GLU A 252 -36.71 33.77 -8.91
C GLU A 252 -36.36 33.84 -7.41
N GLU A 253 -35.11 33.52 -7.05
CA GLU A 253 -34.65 33.60 -5.68
C GLU A 253 -34.10 35.00 -5.36
N GLU A 254 -34.74 35.72 -4.44
CA GLU A 254 -34.18 36.95 -3.90
C GLU A 254 -32.81 36.66 -3.27
N PRO A 255 -31.77 37.43 -3.60
CA PRO A 255 -30.47 37.29 -2.96
C PRO A 255 -30.61 37.39 -1.45
N THR A 256 -29.96 36.49 -0.71
CA THR A 256 -29.95 36.58 0.75
C THR A 256 -29.43 37.97 1.16
N PRO A 257 -30.20 38.75 1.94
CA PRO A 257 -29.78 40.07 2.38
C PRO A 257 -28.37 40.05 2.97
N LEU A 258 -27.51 40.96 2.51
CA LEU A 258 -26.10 41.01 2.94
C LEU A 258 -25.96 41.17 4.46
N GLU A 259 -26.93 41.84 5.11
CA GLU A 259 -26.96 42.00 6.56
C GLU A 259 -27.10 40.68 7.30
N LEU A 260 -27.90 39.74 6.77
CA LEU A 260 -28.06 38.41 7.35
C LEU A 260 -26.79 37.58 7.19
N ILE A 261 -26.11 37.69 6.04
CA ILE A 261 -24.82 37.05 5.82
C ILE A 261 -23.80 37.60 6.82
N ALA A 262 -23.68 38.91 6.94
CA ALA A 262 -22.76 39.56 7.87
C ALA A 262 -23.08 39.22 9.34
N ALA A 263 -24.36 39.17 9.72
CA ALA A 263 -24.78 38.73 11.05
C ALA A 263 -24.38 37.28 11.33
N TRP A 264 -24.68 36.38 10.39
CA TRP A 264 -24.32 34.96 10.48
C TRP A 264 -22.80 34.74 10.55
N GLU A 265 -22.02 35.49 9.78
CA GLU A 265 -20.55 35.43 9.81
C GLU A 265 -19.99 35.86 11.16
N ARG A 266 -20.50 36.96 11.73
CA ARG A 266 -20.14 37.43 13.08
C ARG A 266 -20.50 36.40 14.14
N ASP A 267 -21.68 35.82 14.08
CA ASP A 267 -22.13 34.81 15.04
C ASP A 267 -21.32 33.52 14.94
N SER A 268 -21.02 33.09 13.71
CA SER A 268 -20.17 31.94 13.44
C SER A 268 -18.73 32.17 13.91
N ALA A 269 -18.19 33.38 13.74
CA ALA A 269 -16.89 33.76 14.29
C ALA A 269 -16.89 33.69 15.81
N ARG A 270 -17.89 34.29 16.48
CA ARG A 270 -18.05 34.21 17.94
C ARG A 270 -18.16 32.79 18.44
N ALA A 271 -18.96 31.94 17.79
CA ALA A 271 -19.11 30.54 18.17
C ALA A 271 -17.80 29.74 18.02
N ARG A 272 -17.06 29.96 16.92
CA ARG A 272 -15.74 29.34 16.71
C ARG A 272 -14.73 29.78 17.76
N GLU A 273 -14.70 31.07 18.10
CA GLU A 273 -13.84 31.57 19.16
C GLU A 273 -14.21 30.98 20.53
N ALA A 274 -15.49 30.96 20.89
CA ALA A 274 -15.97 30.38 22.13
C ALA A 274 -15.61 28.89 22.25
N PHE A 275 -15.67 28.12 21.16
CA PHE A 275 -15.25 26.73 21.14
C PHE A 275 -13.73 26.55 21.27
N ALA A 276 -12.94 27.43 20.64
CA ALA A 276 -11.48 27.38 20.69
C ALA A 276 -10.89 27.97 21.99
N TYR A 277 -11.65 28.78 22.72
CA TYR A 277 -11.20 29.50 23.91
C TYR A 277 -10.71 28.58 25.05
N PRO A 278 -11.37 27.47 25.41
CA PRO A 278 -10.88 26.57 26.46
C PRO A 278 -9.51 25.95 26.15
N GLN A 279 -9.27 25.56 24.89
CA GLN A 279 -7.98 25.01 24.46
C GLN A 279 -6.89 26.08 24.49
N ARG A 280 -7.17 27.27 23.95
CA ARG A 280 -6.24 28.41 24.01
C ARG A 280 -5.96 28.86 25.46
N ARG A 281 -6.95 28.83 26.33
CA ARG A 281 -6.79 29.14 27.77
C ARG A 281 -5.87 28.15 28.47
N ALA A 282 -6.01 26.84 28.18
CA ALA A 282 -5.12 25.82 28.73
C ALA A 282 -3.68 26.00 28.24
N GLU A 283 -3.49 26.31 26.95
CA GLU A 283 -2.18 26.59 26.38
C GLU A 283 -1.53 27.84 27.01
N LEU A 284 -2.28 28.93 27.18
CA LEU A 284 -1.81 30.15 27.84
C LEU A 284 -1.43 29.89 29.31
N ALA A 285 -2.21 29.08 30.02
CA ALA A 285 -1.89 28.69 31.39
C ALA A 285 -0.57 27.89 31.45
N GLN A 286 -0.34 26.96 30.53
CA GLN A 286 0.93 26.22 30.43
C GLN A 286 2.11 27.14 30.10
N ARG A 287 1.94 28.11 29.20
CA ARG A 287 2.98 29.09 28.88
C ARG A 287 3.36 29.91 30.11
N ARG A 288 2.38 30.43 30.84
CA ARG A 288 2.59 31.17 32.10
C ARG A 288 3.32 30.33 33.15
N ALA A 289 2.92 29.06 33.32
CA ALA A 289 3.58 28.15 34.26
C ALA A 289 5.06 27.90 33.89
N ARG A 290 5.37 27.78 32.59
CA ARG A 290 6.77 27.64 32.12
C ARG A 290 7.59 28.91 32.37
N GLU A 291 7.00 30.09 32.19
CA GLU A 291 7.66 31.36 32.47
C GLU A 291 7.92 31.53 33.96
N GLN A 292 6.95 31.21 34.82
CA GLN A 292 7.12 31.22 36.28
C GLN A 292 8.24 30.26 36.71
N ALA A 293 8.24 29.01 36.21
CA ALA A 293 9.30 28.05 36.52
C ALA A 293 10.69 28.54 36.09
N ARG A 294 10.79 29.26 34.95
CA ARG A 294 12.06 29.88 34.52
C ARG A 294 12.50 31.00 35.46
N GLN A 295 11.57 31.83 35.92
CA GLN A 295 11.86 32.91 36.87
C GLN A 295 12.32 32.33 38.22
N GLU A 296 11.62 31.33 38.74
CA GLU A 296 11.99 30.64 39.99
C GLU A 296 13.37 29.98 39.87
N ALA A 297 13.65 29.27 38.77
CA ALA A 297 14.95 28.67 38.52
C ALA A 297 16.06 29.72 38.43
N HIS A 298 15.80 30.87 37.80
CA HIS A 298 16.75 31.97 37.73
C HIS A 298 17.05 32.57 39.11
N LEU A 299 16.02 32.82 39.92
CA LEU A 299 16.18 33.32 41.28
C LEU A 299 16.92 32.32 42.18
N SER A 300 16.59 31.03 42.07
CA SER A 300 17.29 29.96 42.79
C SER A 300 18.77 29.87 42.39
N ALA A 301 19.09 30.00 41.09
CA ALA A 301 20.47 30.01 40.63
C ALA A 301 21.26 31.21 41.18
N ILE A 302 20.64 32.40 41.27
CA ILE A 302 21.25 33.59 41.89
C ILE A 302 21.51 33.34 43.38
N GLN A 303 20.57 32.73 44.10
CA GLN A 303 20.75 32.39 45.52
C GLN A 303 21.87 31.38 45.72
N ALA A 304 21.88 30.29 44.95
CA ALA A 304 22.93 29.27 45.02
C ALA A 304 24.33 29.86 44.71
N ALA A 305 24.42 30.78 43.74
CA ALA A 305 25.68 31.48 43.45
C ALA A 305 26.15 32.34 44.64
N ARG A 306 25.24 33.05 45.31
CA ARG A 306 25.55 33.84 46.51
C ARG A 306 25.98 32.96 47.68
N GLU A 307 25.34 31.82 47.89
CA GLU A 307 25.70 30.87 48.94
C GLU A 307 27.06 30.22 48.70
N ALA A 308 27.37 29.88 47.44
CA ALA A 308 28.67 29.38 47.04
C ALA A 308 29.78 30.43 47.25
N GLU A 309 29.49 31.69 46.92
CA GLU A 309 30.41 32.80 47.17
C GLU A 309 30.60 33.06 48.67
N ALA A 310 29.54 33.05 49.47
CA ALA A 310 29.62 33.15 50.93
C ALA A 310 30.47 32.03 51.53
N SER A 311 30.25 30.78 51.09
CA SER A 311 31.05 29.62 51.53
C SER A 311 32.53 29.78 51.20
N ARG A 312 32.84 30.29 50.00
CA ARG A 312 34.22 30.60 49.59
C ARG A 312 34.84 31.69 50.47
N MET A 313 34.10 32.75 50.80
CA MET A 313 34.58 33.82 51.67
C MET A 313 34.85 33.31 53.09
N ASP A 314 34.00 32.42 53.62
CA ASP A 314 34.20 31.78 54.91
C ASP A 314 35.42 30.84 54.94
N GLU A 315 35.69 30.13 53.85
CA GLU A 315 36.92 29.32 53.72
C GLU A 315 38.17 30.20 53.72
N ILE A 316 38.16 31.30 52.98
CA ILE A 316 39.26 32.28 52.97
C ILE A 316 39.46 32.85 54.39
N ALA A 317 38.38 33.26 55.06
CA ALA A 317 38.43 33.77 56.42
C ALA A 317 39.01 32.72 57.40
N ARG A 318 38.60 31.45 57.28
CA ARG A 318 39.16 30.34 58.06
C ARG A 318 40.65 30.13 57.78
N ALA A 319 41.08 30.17 56.53
CA ALA A 319 42.49 30.01 56.14
C ALA A 319 43.36 31.16 56.68
N ILE A 320 42.87 32.40 56.60
CA ILE A 320 43.54 33.58 57.18
C ILE A 320 43.65 33.42 58.70
N ASN A 321 42.55 33.08 59.38
CA ASN A 321 42.55 32.87 60.82
C ASN A 321 43.48 31.73 61.25
N ALA A 322 43.55 30.64 60.48
CA ALA A 322 44.49 29.54 60.74
C ALA A 322 45.96 29.99 60.61
N ARG A 323 46.26 30.85 59.63
CA ARG A 323 47.61 31.39 59.41
C ARG A 323 48.01 32.43 60.46
N LEU A 324 47.06 33.23 60.95
CA LEU A 324 47.27 34.24 62.00
C LEU A 324 47.31 33.65 63.40
N ARG A 325 46.75 32.45 63.61
CA ARG A 325 47.02 31.67 64.82
C ARG A 325 48.48 31.24 64.83
N LEU A 326 49.33 32.11 65.37
CA LEU A 326 50.68 31.74 65.77
C LEU A 326 50.58 30.47 66.62
N PRO A 327 51.35 29.40 66.32
CA PRO A 327 51.38 28.24 67.19
C PRO A 327 51.75 28.75 68.58
N ALA A 328 50.93 28.39 69.58
CA ALA A 328 51.19 28.73 70.96
C ALA A 328 52.66 28.42 71.23
N ARG A 329 53.42 29.47 71.54
CA ARG A 329 54.82 29.40 71.94
C ARG A 329 54.89 28.22 72.91
N ARG A 330 55.59 27.14 72.54
CA ARG A 330 55.74 25.95 73.39
C ARG A 330 56.12 26.48 74.77
N ARG A 331 55.20 26.41 75.73
CA ARG A 331 55.52 26.67 77.13
C ARG A 331 56.45 25.53 77.51
N ASP A 332 57.73 25.85 77.68
CA ASP A 332 58.69 24.95 78.31
C ASP A 332 58.09 24.48 79.65
N PRO A 333 57.97 23.16 79.88
CA PRO A 333 57.32 22.60 81.06
C PRO A 333 58.20 22.65 82.32
N HIS A 334 59.07 23.67 82.46
CA HIS A 334 59.97 23.80 83.61
C HIS A 334 60.07 25.25 84.10
N HIS A 335 58.98 25.75 84.65
CA HIS A 335 59.07 26.76 85.71
C HIS A 335 57.99 26.44 86.74
N ASN A 336 58.39 25.67 87.75
CA ASN A 336 57.64 25.55 89.00
C ASN A 336 57.71 26.92 89.66
N ASP A 337 56.64 27.70 89.54
CA ASP A 337 56.42 28.89 90.34
C ASP A 337 55.88 28.45 91.71
N PRO A 338 56.67 28.55 92.80
CA PRO A 338 56.24 28.16 94.13
C PRO A 338 55.28 29.17 94.79
N ALA A 339 54.85 30.23 94.08
CA ALA A 339 54.06 31.31 94.65
C ALA A 339 52.58 31.35 94.19
N ALA A 340 52.05 30.32 93.55
CA ALA A 340 50.64 30.31 93.14
C ALA A 340 49.70 29.89 94.30
N PRO A 341 48.83 30.80 94.81
CA PRO A 341 47.92 30.52 95.91
C PRO A 341 46.75 29.65 95.45
N HIS A 342 46.48 28.61 96.23
CA HIS A 342 45.33 27.72 96.09
C HIS A 342 44.02 28.52 96.24
N THR A 343 43.17 28.54 95.22
CA THR A 343 41.78 28.99 95.36
C THR A 343 40.83 27.80 95.30
N PRO A 344 39.98 27.60 96.32
CA PRO A 344 39.01 26.52 96.37
C PRO A 344 37.63 26.98 95.85
N GLY A 345 36.95 26.07 95.14
CA GLY A 345 35.51 25.87 95.29
C GLY A 345 34.54 26.72 94.44
N VAL A 346 33.33 26.14 94.35
CA VAL A 346 32.03 26.69 93.88
C VAL A 346 31.82 26.60 92.36
N SER A 347 30.75 26.05 91.79
CA SER A 347 29.66 25.11 92.15
C SER A 347 28.85 24.86 90.85
N PRO A 348 28.10 23.75 90.72
CA PRO A 348 27.28 23.45 89.55
C PRO A 348 25.87 24.06 89.66
N ARG A 349 25.34 24.62 88.58
CA ARG A 349 23.91 24.83 88.32
C ARG A 349 23.70 24.59 86.81
N SER A 350 22.99 23.56 86.36
CA SER A 350 21.58 23.20 86.55
C SER A 350 20.59 24.23 86.00
N ARG A 351 20.01 23.88 84.84
CA ARG A 351 18.57 23.87 84.45
C ARG A 351 18.54 23.98 82.92
N GLY A 352 18.01 22.98 82.21
CA GLY A 352 16.56 22.72 82.08
C GLY A 352 16.05 23.53 80.88
N GLY A 353 15.31 23.03 79.91
CA GLY A 353 14.66 21.76 79.67
C GLY A 353 14.06 21.84 78.24
N PRO A 354 13.24 20.87 77.84
CA PRO A 354 12.90 20.60 76.43
C PRO A 354 11.58 21.23 76.00
N SER A 355 11.35 21.31 74.69
CA SER A 355 10.01 21.52 74.13
C SER A 355 9.97 21.06 72.66
N LEU A 356 9.30 19.92 72.48
CA LEU A 356 8.48 19.44 71.36
C LEU A 356 8.99 19.54 69.92
#